data_AF-A0A9E2UAB0-F1
#
_entry.id   AF-A0A9E2UAB0-F1
#
_cell.length_a   1.000
_cell.length_b   1.000
_cell.length_c   1.000
_cell.angle_alpha   90.00
_cell.angle_beta   90.00
_cell.angle_gamma   90.00
#
_symmetry.space_group_name_H-M   'P 1'
#
loop_
_entity.id
_entity.type
_entity.pdbx_description
1 polymer ?
#
loop_
_entity_poly.entity_id
_entity_poly.type
_entity_poly.pdbx_seq_one_letter_code
_entity_poly.pdbx_strand_id
1 'polypeptide(L)' 'MVDLDSQLPDDHRARLVWAFVQGLDLSEFYDRIKARDEIAGRPATDPQVVLAVWLYATMEGIGSARAIDRLCQQHAA' A
#
# COMPACT_ATOMS: atom_id res chain seq x y z
N MET A 1 -4.61 -6.44 -20.40
CA MET A 1 -4.73 -6.54 -18.93
C MET A 1 -3.37 -6.98 -18.43
N VAL A 2 -2.68 -6.15 -17.65
CA VAL A 2 -1.36 -6.48 -17.11
C VAL A 2 -1.56 -7.41 -15.92
N ASP A 3 -0.84 -8.53 -15.90
CA ASP A 3 -0.78 -9.42 -14.74
C ASP A 3 0.19 -8.82 -13.72
N LEU A 4 -0.35 -8.26 -12.63
CA LEU A 4 0.43 -7.61 -11.58
C LEU A 4 1.33 -8.60 -10.82
N ASP A 5 0.88 -9.84 -10.62
CA ASP A 5 1.67 -10.84 -9.89
C ASP A 5 2.90 -11.28 -10.69
N SER A 6 2.84 -11.23 -12.02
CA SER A 6 4.01 -11.47 -12.89
C SER A 6 5.05 -10.34 -12.89
N GLN A 7 4.72 -9.16 -12.35
CA GLN A 7 5.63 -8.00 -12.38
C GLN A 7 6.73 -8.07 -11.32
N LEU A 8 6.63 -8.99 -10.36
CA LEU A 8 7.59 -9.14 -9.28
C LEU A 8 8.16 -10.56 -9.25
N PRO A 9 9.48 -10.73 -9.12
CA PRO A 9 10.08 -12.03 -8.80
C PRO A 9 9.43 -12.67 -7.57
N ASP A 10 9.43 -14.00 -7.52
CA ASP A 10 8.83 -14.77 -6.41
C ASP A 10 9.50 -14.47 -5.06
N ASP A 11 10.78 -14.11 -5.07
CA ASP A 11 11.60 -13.79 -3.90
C ASP A 11 11.65 -12.28 -3.58
N HIS A 12 10.86 -11.46 -4.28
CA HIS A 12 10.87 -10.02 -4.10
C HIS A 12 10.38 -9.62 -2.70
N ARG A 13 11.14 -8.77 -2.00
CA ARG A 13 10.85 -8.34 -0.60
C ARG A 13 9.44 -7.77 -0.42
N ALA A 14 8.89 -7.10 -1.44
CA ALA A 14 7.52 -6.57 -1.39
C ALA A 14 6.45 -7.65 -1.15
N ARG A 15 6.67 -8.89 -1.62
CA ARG A 15 5.75 -10.02 -1.35
C ARG A 15 5.72 -10.38 0.14
N LEU A 16 6.89 -10.39 0.79
CA LEU A 16 6.99 -10.61 2.23
C LEU A 16 6.30 -9.51 3.03
N VAL A 17 6.50 -8.25 2.64
CA VAL A 17 5.81 -7.11 3.27
C VAL A 17 4.30 -7.24 3.09
N TRP A 18 3.83 -7.56 1.88
CA TRP A 18 2.40 -7.72 1.61
C TRP A 18 1.77 -8.83 2.44
N ALA A 19 2.40 -10.02 2.49
CA ALA A 19 1.93 -11.15 3.29
C ALA A 19 1.90 -10.81 4.80
N PHE A 20 2.90 -10.08 5.29
CA PHE A 20 2.92 -9.59 6.67
C PHE A 20 1.74 -8.66 6.97
N VAL A 21 1.51 -7.66 6.11
CA VAL A 21 0.42 -6.69 6.31
C VAL A 21 -0.96 -7.37 6.20
N GLN A 22 -1.12 -8.38 5.33
CA GLN A 22 -2.35 -9.19 5.24
C GLN A 22 -2.70 -9.92 6.55
N GLY A 23 -1.71 -10.19 7.41
CA GLY A 23 -1.93 -10.83 8.71
C GLY A 23 -2.26 -9.86 9.85
N LEU A 24 -2.25 -8.55 9.60
CA LEU A 24 -2.53 -7.54 10.63
C LEU A 24 -4.02 -7.25 10.76
N ASP A 25 -4.48 -7.06 12.00
CA ASP A 25 -5.78 -6.47 12.25
C ASP A 25 -5.70 -4.95 12.02
N LEU A 26 -6.33 -4.48 10.94
CA LEU A 26 -6.41 -3.07 10.58
C LEU A 26 -7.80 -2.47 10.81
N SER A 27 -8.68 -3.17 11.55
CA SER A 27 -10.08 -2.78 11.73
C SER A 27 -10.22 -1.34 12.24
N GLU A 28 -9.39 -0.91 13.20
CA GLU A 28 -9.42 0.47 13.70
C GLU A 28 -9.10 1.53 12.63
N PHE A 29 -8.25 1.23 11.65
CA PHE A 29 -7.94 2.14 10.55
C PHE A 29 -9.12 2.22 9.59
N TYR A 30 -9.68 1.06 9.24
CA TYR A 30 -10.86 1.00 8.41
C TYR A 30 -12.01 1.73 9.07
N ASP A 31 -12.35 1.46 10.34
CA ASP A 31 -13.44 2.07 11.13
C ASP A 31 -13.43 3.60 11.17
N ARG A 32 -12.27 4.24 11.00
CA ARG A 32 -12.17 5.71 10.91
C ARG A 32 -12.55 6.29 9.55
N ILE A 33 -12.61 5.49 8.50
CA ILE A 33 -13.02 5.93 7.15
C ILE A 33 -14.53 6.25 7.18
N LYS A 34 -14.88 7.51 6.88
CA LYS A 34 -16.29 7.95 6.89
C LYS A 34 -16.97 7.87 5.52
N ALA A 35 -16.20 7.83 4.44
CA ALA A 35 -16.71 7.74 3.07
C ALA A 35 -17.13 6.30 2.76
N ARG A 36 -18.28 5.88 3.29
CA ARG A 36 -18.89 4.56 3.08
C ARG A 36 -20.40 4.72 2.89
N ASP A 37 -21.00 3.73 2.23
CA ASP A 37 -22.45 3.61 2.05
C ASP A 37 -23.11 4.90 1.54
N GLU A 38 -24.18 5.34 2.19
CA GLU A 38 -25.04 6.47 1.78
C GLU A 38 -24.38 7.86 1.94
N ILE A 39 -23.16 7.93 2.50
CA ILE A 39 -22.36 9.15 2.67
C ILE A 39 -21.11 9.06 1.76
N ALA A 40 -21.35 8.84 0.46
CA ALA A 40 -20.28 8.66 -0.51
C ALA A 40 -19.54 9.99 -0.82
N GLY A 41 -18.52 10.29 -0.03
CA GLY A 41 -17.48 11.28 -0.35
C GLY A 41 -16.42 10.71 -1.31
N ARG A 42 -15.28 11.40 -1.44
CA ARG A 42 -14.12 10.86 -2.16
C ARG A 42 -13.67 9.53 -1.52
N PRO A 43 -13.41 8.46 -2.30
CA PRO A 43 -12.88 7.22 -1.76
C PRO A 43 -11.61 7.46 -0.95
N ALA A 44 -11.55 6.86 0.24
CA ALA A 44 -10.33 6.86 1.04
C ALA A 44 -9.29 5.94 0.41
N THR A 45 -8.01 6.29 0.58
CA THR A 45 -6.92 5.38 0.23
C THR A 45 -6.96 4.16 1.16
N ASP A 46 -6.77 2.97 0.59
CA ASP A 46 -6.77 1.73 1.36
C ASP A 46 -5.63 1.71 2.41
N PRO A 47 -5.93 1.54 3.71
CA PRO A 47 -4.95 1.50 4.79
C PRO A 47 -3.88 0.41 4.61
N GLN A 48 -4.26 -0.77 4.10
CA GLN A 48 -3.36 -1.89 3.88
C GLN A 48 -2.28 -1.53 2.84
N VAL A 49 -2.69 -0.92 1.73
CA VAL A 49 -1.78 -0.45 0.68
C VAL A 49 -0.83 0.62 1.22
N VAL A 50 -1.34 1.62 1.94
CA VAL A 50 -0.50 2.69 2.50
C VAL A 50 0.54 2.13 3.47
N LEU A 51 0.14 1.20 4.34
CA LEU A 51 1.04 0.57 5.30
C LEU A 51 2.11 -0.29 4.62
N ALA A 52 1.72 -1.09 3.62
CA ALA A 52 2.65 -1.92 2.86
C ALA A 52 3.71 -1.07 2.15
N VAL A 53 3.30 0.02 1.49
CA VAL A 53 4.22 0.95 0.81
C VAL A 53 5.17 1.60 1.82
N TRP A 54 4.67 2.04 2.97
CA TRP A 54 5.50 2.68 4.00
C TRP A 54 6.54 1.74 4.59
N LEU A 55 6.14 0.50 4.92
CA LEU A 55 7.05 -0.52 5.45
C LEU A 55 8.10 -0.91 4.42
N TYR A 56 7.69 -1.15 3.17
CA TYR A 56 8.61 -1.48 2.09
C TYR A 56 9.62 -0.35 1.85
N ALA A 57 9.16 0.90 1.74
CA ALA A 57 10.03 2.06 1.58
C ALA A 57 11.03 2.19 2.74
N THR A 58 10.59 1.97 3.98
CA THR A 58 11.46 2.00 5.16
C THR A 58 12.56 0.92 5.09
N MET A 59 12.21 -0.28 4.61
CA MET A 59 13.17 -1.37 4.38
C MET A 59 14.18 -1.09 3.26
N GLU A 60 13.85 -0.17 2.36
CA GLU A 60 14.71 0.38 1.31
C GLU A 60 15.43 1.67 1.74
N GLY A 61 15.34 2.06 3.03
CA GLY A 61 16.00 3.25 3.59
C GLY A 61 15.31 4.57 3.27
N ILE A 62 14.07 4.54 2.76
CA ILE A 62 13.30 5.71 2.35
C ILE A 62 12.28 6.08 3.45
N GLY A 63 12.58 7.12 4.22
CA GLY A 63 11.69 7.64 5.29
C GLY A 63 10.86 8.87 4.90
N SER A 64 10.82 9.25 3.62
CA SER A 64 10.15 10.47 3.16
C SER A 64 8.91 10.17 2.32
N ALA A 65 7.74 10.60 2.80
CA ALA A 65 6.48 10.47 2.07
C ALA A 65 6.55 11.11 0.67
N ARG A 66 7.30 12.22 0.52
CA ARG A 66 7.51 12.88 -0.79
C ARG A 66 8.40 12.07 -1.72
N ALA A 67 9.38 11.35 -1.17
CA ALA A 67 10.20 10.45 -1.97
C ALA A 67 9.38 9.24 -2.43
N ILE A 68 8.56 8.67 -1.54
CA ILE A 68 7.65 7.57 -1.84
C ILE A 68 6.68 7.95 -2.97
N ASP A 69 6.04 9.12 -2.89
CA ASP A 69 5.13 9.62 -3.94
C ASP A 69 5.80 9.69 -5.32
N ARG A 70 7.02 10.23 -5.39
CA ARG A 70 7.80 10.27 -6.64
C ARG A 70 8.14 8.88 -7.16
N LEU A 71 8.55 7.96 -6.29
CA LEU A 71 8.87 6.58 -6.67
C LEU A 71 7.63 5.82 -7.16
N CYS A 72 6.47 6.04 -6.55
CA CYS A 72 5.21 5.46 -7.03
C CYS A 72 4.90 5.91 -8.46
N GLN A 73 5.17 7.17 -8.81
CA GLN A 73 4.97 7.66 -10.17
C GLN A 73 5.99 7.08 -11.16
N GLN A 74 7.24 6.89 -10.73
CA GLN A 74 8.32 6.36 -11.57
C GLN A 74 8.18 4.86 -11.83
N HIS A 75 7.74 4.08 -10.85
CA HIS A 75 7.58 2.63 -10.97
C HIS A 75 6.21 2.20 -11.53
N ALA A 76 5.26 3.13 -11.64
CA ALA A 76 3.97 2.90 -12.30
C ALA A 76 4.00 3.13 -13.82
N ALA A 77 5.11 3.62 -14.36
CA ALA A 77 5.34 3.85 -15.79
C ALA A 77 5.99 2.64 -16.46
#